data_AF-A0A3N5UXC2-F1
#
_entry.id   AF-A0A3N5UXC2-F1
#
_cell.length_a   1.000
_cell.length_b   1.000
_cell.length_c   1.000
_cell.angle_alpha   90.00
_cell.angle_beta   90.00
_cell.angle_gamma   90.00
#
_symmetry.space_group_name_H-M   'P 1'
#
loop_
_entity.id
_entity.type
_entity.pdbx_description
1 polymer ?
#
loop_
_entity_poly.entity_id
_entity_poly.type
_entity_poly.pdbx_seq_one_letter_code
_entity_poly.pdbx_strand_id
1 'polypeptide(L)'
;EGRFVLMTFGLLSRNKGLEYVIEALPAVVEHYPDLTYLVLGTTHPHVVAAEGEAYRESLQERVRQLGLERNVLFYDQFVDLKDLKEFIGAADIYITPYLDPEQVVSGTLAYTVGAGKAVIATPYRYAKELLDEERGMLVPFRDSKAISDQILYLLENEAEADAIRKRAYLYGRNMIWPVVAERYYESFDRARRQHFTDHSLVTVNNFPEEQVEEMPELKLDHIERLTDSTGLFQHAVFSVPNYNEGYTTDDNARALIVSVQLEDISSLSKSEAAQPALARVQEFAHRYLAFLWHAFNPEEKRFRNFMDYDRRWLEEVGSEDSHGRALWALGTVLARSKRESIQGMAGRLFEAAMPAVLDFISPRTWAFALLGIHRYLRRYPGDRAVLTAQNTLVQRLIQLYQDNRTEDWRWFEDSATYCNPALPQALLRYGQSNNDPEATAIGLESLTWLVEIQQSEQGWIMPIGNQGFYQKGGPVSYFDQQPVEVYSLVSACLDAYRATKDLIWYNRATQAFEWFFGRNALGVSVYDKATGGCRDGLHIDRLNENQGAESTLSFIQSLLEMKQFAREYQVHIRSNGKKAAPLILAERPKAI
;
A
#
# COMPACT_ATOMS: atom_id res chain seq x y z
N GLU A 1 21.82 46.15 21.27
CA GLU A 1 21.60 45.23 22.41
C GLU A 1 21.01 46.03 23.57
N GLY A 2 20.08 45.43 24.34
CA GLY A 2 19.43 46.08 25.50
C GLY A 2 18.30 47.07 25.19
N ARG A 3 17.80 47.12 23.95
CA ARG A 3 16.67 47.97 23.55
C ARG A 3 15.45 47.12 23.24
N PHE A 4 14.26 47.61 23.61
CA PHE A 4 13.00 47.04 23.11
C PHE A 4 12.82 47.38 21.63
N VAL A 5 12.48 46.39 20.81
CA VAL A 5 12.35 46.49 19.37
C VAL A 5 10.91 46.23 18.96
N LEU A 6 10.22 47.29 18.52
CA LEU A 6 8.99 47.17 17.74
C LEU A 6 9.38 46.93 16.28
N MET A 7 8.63 46.11 15.55
CA MET A 7 8.94 45.85 14.15
C MET A 7 7.70 45.83 13.26
N THR A 8 7.83 46.40 12.08
CA THR A 8 7.00 46.07 10.91
C THR A 8 7.93 45.71 9.76
N PHE A 9 7.57 44.70 8.98
CA PHE A 9 8.30 44.39 7.76
C PHE A 9 7.38 44.05 6.58
N GLY A 10 7.94 44.11 5.38
CA GLY A 10 7.27 43.82 4.12
C GLY A 10 7.30 45.00 3.15
N LEU A 11 6.51 44.91 2.08
CA LEU A 11 6.43 45.98 1.09
C LEU A 11 5.62 47.17 1.62
N LEU A 12 6.21 48.36 1.63
CA LEU A 12 5.56 49.59 2.09
C LEU A 12 4.53 50.07 1.07
N SER A 13 3.37 50.49 1.57
CA SER A 13 2.31 51.17 0.83
C SER A 13 1.40 51.89 1.83
N ARG A 14 0.61 52.88 1.37
CA ARG A 14 -0.32 53.64 2.24
C ARG A 14 -1.29 52.74 3.01
N ASN A 15 -1.70 51.63 2.42
CA ASN A 15 -2.58 50.65 3.08
C ASN A 15 -1.94 50.00 4.32
N LYS A 16 -0.61 50.07 4.48
CA LYS A 16 0.08 49.52 5.64
C LYS A 16 -0.11 50.37 6.90
N GLY A 17 -0.55 51.62 6.80
CA GLY A 17 -0.95 52.46 7.93
C GLY A 17 0.17 52.78 8.94
N LEU A 18 1.43 52.80 8.49
CA LEU A 18 2.59 52.93 9.38
C LEU A 18 2.63 54.30 10.09
N GLU A 19 1.99 55.32 9.53
CA GLU A 19 1.86 56.65 10.13
C GLU A 19 1.22 56.59 11.52
N TYR A 20 0.23 55.73 11.73
CA TYR A 20 -0.46 55.60 13.02
C TYR A 20 0.42 54.97 14.10
N VAL A 21 1.40 54.14 13.72
CA VAL A 21 2.39 53.61 14.65
C VAL A 21 3.39 54.71 15.02
N ILE A 22 3.90 55.45 14.02
CA ILE A 22 4.82 56.57 14.26
C ILE A 22 4.19 57.63 15.17
N GLU A 23 2.92 57.94 14.97
CA GLU A 23 2.15 58.87 15.80
C GLU A 23 1.88 58.34 17.22
N ALA A 24 1.91 57.03 17.43
CA ALA A 24 1.75 56.42 18.76
C ALA A 24 3.01 56.50 19.62
N LEU A 25 4.19 56.58 18.99
CA LEU A 25 5.49 56.49 19.65
C LEU A 25 5.82 57.61 20.65
N PRO A 26 5.42 58.89 20.49
CA PRO A 26 5.80 59.93 21.45
C PRO A 26 5.44 59.61 22.90
N ALA A 27 4.24 59.07 23.13
CA ALA A 27 3.80 58.66 24.47
C ALA A 27 4.53 57.41 25.00
N VAL A 28 4.95 56.50 24.10
CA VAL A 28 5.72 55.32 24.46
C VAL A 28 7.16 55.70 24.85
N VAL A 29 7.78 56.56 24.06
CA VAL A 29 9.19 56.99 24.22
C VAL A 29 9.38 57.85 25.47
N GLU A 30 8.34 58.53 25.95
CA GLU A 30 8.37 59.23 27.24
C GLU A 30 8.67 58.27 28.41
N HIS A 31 8.16 57.03 28.35
CA HIS A 31 8.38 55.99 29.35
C HIS A 31 9.57 55.09 29.01
N TYR A 32 9.81 54.84 27.72
CA TYR A 32 10.85 53.95 27.19
C TYR A 32 11.74 54.68 26.16
N PRO A 33 12.66 55.56 26.61
CA PRO A 33 13.41 56.44 25.71
C PRO A 33 14.34 55.70 24.74
N ASP A 34 14.78 54.49 25.09
CA ASP A 34 15.67 53.65 24.28
C ASP A 34 14.93 52.69 23.34
N LEU A 35 13.59 52.71 23.31
CA LEU A 35 12.80 51.87 22.40
C LEU A 35 13.07 52.20 20.93
N THR A 36 13.17 51.16 20.10
CA THR A 36 13.40 51.28 18.66
C THR A 36 12.25 50.66 17.87
N TYR A 37 11.69 51.40 16.92
CA TYR A 37 10.76 50.90 15.92
C TYR A 37 11.49 50.69 14.59
N LEU A 38 11.61 49.43 14.17
CA LEU A 38 12.22 49.02 12.91
C LEU A 38 11.16 48.85 11.82
N VAL A 39 11.28 49.65 10.76
CA VAL A 39 10.52 49.48 9.51
C VAL A 39 11.42 48.82 8.48
N LEU A 40 11.27 47.51 8.31
CA LEU A 40 12.11 46.67 7.45
C LEU A 40 11.42 46.38 6.11
N GLY A 41 11.95 46.90 5.02
CA GLY A 41 11.46 46.57 3.69
C GLY A 41 11.49 47.73 2.71
N THR A 42 11.26 47.40 1.45
CA THR A 42 11.23 48.33 0.32
C THR A 42 9.81 48.78 0.00
N THR A 43 9.68 49.89 -0.71
CA THR A 43 8.36 50.34 -1.18
C THR A 43 7.86 49.41 -2.27
N HIS A 44 6.56 49.10 -2.26
CA HIS A 44 5.98 48.16 -3.21
C HIS A 44 6.27 48.59 -4.66
N PRO A 45 6.75 47.71 -5.58
CA PRO A 45 7.15 48.11 -6.94
C PRO A 45 6.08 48.90 -7.71
N HIS A 46 4.81 48.49 -7.62
CA HIS A 46 3.69 49.24 -8.21
C HIS A 46 3.47 50.64 -7.60
N VAL A 47 3.77 50.83 -6.31
CA VAL A 47 3.68 52.14 -5.66
C VAL A 47 4.84 53.01 -6.12
N VAL A 48 6.07 52.48 -6.19
CA VAL A 48 7.22 53.20 -6.73
C VAL A 48 6.97 53.66 -8.17
N ALA A 49 6.36 52.80 -9.00
CA ALA A 49 6.04 53.14 -10.38
C ALA A 49 4.98 54.26 -10.51
N ALA A 50 4.06 54.40 -9.55
CA ALA A 50 2.95 55.34 -9.61
C ALA A 50 3.23 56.67 -8.87
N GLU A 51 3.88 56.59 -7.70
CA GLU A 51 4.05 57.71 -6.75
C GLU A 51 5.51 57.90 -6.31
N GLY A 52 6.45 57.09 -6.82
CA GLY A 52 7.83 57.07 -6.31
C GLY A 52 7.90 56.64 -4.84
N GLU A 53 8.82 57.23 -4.08
CA GLU A 53 9.00 56.98 -2.65
C GLU A 53 8.14 57.91 -1.76
N ALA A 54 7.16 58.62 -2.33
CA ALA A 54 6.42 59.68 -1.63
C ALA A 54 5.81 59.24 -0.30
N TYR A 55 5.34 57.99 -0.20
CA TYR A 55 4.83 57.47 1.08
C TYR A 55 5.94 57.31 2.13
N ARG A 56 7.07 56.68 1.79
CA ARG A 56 8.21 56.53 2.71
C ARG A 56 8.75 57.90 3.13
N GLU A 57 8.94 58.80 2.17
CA GLU A 57 9.41 60.17 2.44
C GLU A 57 8.46 60.89 3.41
N SER A 58 7.14 60.72 3.25
CA SER A 58 6.15 61.29 4.17
C SER A 58 6.24 60.72 5.59
N LEU A 59 6.55 59.42 5.74
CA LEU A 59 6.78 58.80 7.05
C LEU A 59 8.07 59.33 7.70
N GLN A 60 9.15 59.48 6.93
CA GLN A 60 10.42 60.02 7.42
C GLN A 60 10.29 61.49 7.84
N GLU A 61 9.53 62.29 7.08
CA GLU A 61 9.18 63.67 7.48
C GLU A 61 8.39 63.69 8.78
N ARG A 62 7.41 62.79 8.94
CA ARG A 62 6.63 62.69 10.18
C ARG A 62 7.49 62.34 11.39
N VAL A 63 8.46 61.43 11.22
CA VAL A 63 9.44 61.08 12.26
C VAL A 63 10.24 62.32 12.69
N ARG A 64 10.70 63.14 11.74
CA ARG A 64 11.43 64.39 12.02
C ARG A 64 10.57 65.42 12.76
N GLN A 65 9.31 65.58 12.34
CA GLN A 65 8.37 66.52 12.98
C GLN A 65 8.06 66.14 14.44
N LEU A 66 8.07 64.85 14.76
CA LEU A 66 7.81 64.34 16.11
C LEU A 66 9.08 64.17 16.95
N GLY A 67 10.28 64.45 16.42
CA GLY A 67 11.54 64.29 17.15
C GLY A 67 11.92 62.84 17.44
N LEU A 68 11.48 61.90 16.60
CA LEU A 68 11.63 60.45 16.80
C LEU A 68 12.80 59.82 16.01
N GLU A 69 13.72 60.63 15.49
CA GLU A 69 14.81 60.17 14.60
C GLU A 69 15.74 59.15 15.26
N ARG A 70 15.83 59.15 16.60
CA ARG A 70 16.60 58.17 17.37
C ARG A 70 15.86 56.87 17.65
N ASN A 71 14.53 56.88 17.49
CA ASN A 71 13.65 55.79 17.85
C ASN A 71 13.08 55.06 16.63
N VAL A 72 13.02 55.68 15.44
CA VAL A 72 12.50 55.02 14.22
C VAL A 72 13.62 54.77 13.22
N LEU A 73 13.81 53.50 12.84
CA LEU A 73 14.81 53.08 11.87
C LEU A 73 14.12 52.50 10.63
N PHE A 74 14.41 53.09 9.47
CA PHE A 74 14.00 52.54 8.17
C PHE A 74 15.14 51.72 7.59
N TYR A 75 14.95 50.41 7.47
CA TYR A 75 15.88 49.51 6.79
C TYR A 75 15.34 49.17 5.40
N ASP A 76 15.76 49.96 4.41
CA ASP A 76 15.24 49.91 3.05
C ASP A 76 15.89 48.80 2.22
N GLN A 77 15.65 47.55 2.61
CA GLN A 77 16.14 46.38 1.89
C GLN A 77 15.10 45.26 1.90
N PHE A 78 15.05 44.52 0.79
CA PHE A 78 14.40 43.23 0.76
C PHE A 78 15.40 42.18 1.24
N VAL A 79 15.15 41.62 2.42
CA VAL A 79 16.05 40.64 3.05
C VAL A 79 15.66 39.21 2.69
N ASP A 80 16.64 38.30 2.67
CA ASP A 80 16.37 36.89 2.48
C ASP A 80 15.74 36.25 3.73
N LEU A 81 15.33 34.98 3.61
CA LEU A 81 14.66 34.27 4.70
C LEU A 81 15.54 34.07 5.94
N LYS A 82 16.86 33.96 5.77
CA LYS A 82 17.79 33.77 6.89
C LYS A 82 17.88 35.06 7.70
N ASP A 83 18.14 36.17 7.05
CA ASP A 83 18.24 37.48 7.70
C ASP A 83 16.90 37.92 8.27
N LEU A 84 15.79 37.63 7.58
CA LEU A 84 14.44 37.91 8.09
C LEU A 84 14.18 37.19 9.43
N LYS A 85 14.66 35.96 9.61
CA LYS A 85 14.52 35.23 10.88
C LYS A 85 15.28 35.91 12.01
N GLU A 86 16.46 36.45 11.74
CA GLU A 86 17.23 37.20 12.74
C GLU A 86 16.50 38.49 13.14
N PHE A 87 15.96 39.23 12.17
CA PHE A 87 15.16 40.43 12.44
C PHE A 87 13.89 40.13 13.24
N ILE A 88 13.14 39.09 12.85
CA ILE A 88 11.97 38.63 13.61
C ILE A 88 12.40 38.20 15.00
N GLY A 89 13.50 37.45 15.13
CA GLY A 89 14.08 37.00 16.38
C GLY A 89 14.42 38.15 17.34
N ALA A 90 14.93 39.26 16.82
CA ALA A 90 15.28 40.44 17.58
C ALA A 90 14.09 41.34 17.95
N ALA A 91 12.92 41.20 17.31
CA ALA A 91 11.73 41.99 17.64
C ALA A 91 11.03 41.50 18.90
N ASP A 92 10.57 42.41 19.75
CA ASP A 92 9.76 42.11 20.92
C ASP A 92 8.26 42.11 20.57
N ILE A 93 7.83 43.13 19.84
CA ILE A 93 6.44 43.30 19.39
C ILE A 93 6.42 43.57 17.90
N TYR A 94 5.61 42.80 17.17
CA TYR A 94 5.34 43.01 15.75
C TYR A 94 4.03 43.76 15.56
N ILE A 95 4.00 44.75 14.67
CA ILE A 95 2.82 45.61 14.47
C ILE A 95 2.35 45.57 13.01
N THR A 96 1.06 45.38 12.78
CA THR A 96 0.44 45.48 11.43
C THR A 96 -0.80 46.37 11.45
N PRO A 97 -0.66 47.70 11.32
CA PRO A 97 -1.76 48.66 11.43
C PRO A 97 -2.48 48.84 10.08
N TYR A 98 -2.75 47.73 9.37
CA TYR A 98 -3.26 47.75 7.99
C TYR A 98 -4.64 48.39 7.93
N LEU A 99 -4.91 49.14 6.87
CA LEU A 99 -6.11 49.98 6.78
C LEU A 99 -7.28 49.30 6.06
N ASP A 100 -7.02 48.28 5.24
CA ASP A 100 -8.02 47.53 4.49
C ASP A 100 -8.62 46.40 5.35
N PRO A 101 -9.90 46.51 5.77
CA PRO A 101 -10.56 45.47 6.56
C PRO A 101 -10.71 44.14 5.82
N GLU A 102 -10.76 44.16 4.48
CA GLU A 102 -10.99 42.98 3.64
C GLU A 102 -9.70 42.20 3.34
N GLN A 103 -8.54 42.61 3.88
CA GLN A 103 -7.30 41.90 3.64
C GLN A 103 -7.34 40.46 4.19
N VAL A 104 -7.33 39.50 3.28
CA VAL A 104 -7.49 38.05 3.57
C VAL A 104 -6.17 37.30 3.76
N VAL A 105 -5.02 37.94 3.50
CA VAL A 105 -3.70 37.33 3.64
C VAL A 105 -2.67 38.32 4.19
N SER A 106 -1.75 37.82 5.03
CA SER A 106 -0.56 38.58 5.43
C SER A 106 0.57 37.61 5.73
N GLY A 107 1.50 37.46 4.79
CA GLY A 107 2.68 36.60 4.98
C GLY A 107 3.53 37.06 6.16
N THR A 108 3.63 38.37 6.37
CA THR A 108 4.45 38.96 7.43
C THR A 108 3.86 38.70 8.82
N LEU A 109 2.53 38.69 8.93
CA LEU A 109 1.82 38.25 10.13
C LEU A 109 1.99 36.73 10.35
N ALA A 110 1.90 35.92 9.30
CA ALA A 110 2.07 34.46 9.40
C ALA A 110 3.47 34.09 9.93
N TYR A 111 4.52 34.73 9.40
CA TYR A 111 5.90 34.51 9.86
C TYR A 111 6.11 34.88 11.33
N THR A 112 5.48 35.96 11.81
CA THR A 112 5.67 36.47 13.16
C THR A 112 4.89 35.67 14.20
N VAL A 113 3.66 35.27 13.89
CA VAL A 113 2.91 34.30 14.71
C VAL A 113 3.63 32.96 14.73
N GLY A 114 4.12 32.47 13.59
CA GLY A 114 4.92 31.24 13.50
C GLY A 114 6.21 31.28 14.31
N ALA A 115 6.81 32.47 14.46
CA ALA A 115 7.97 32.71 15.32
C ALA A 115 7.62 32.96 16.80
N GLY A 116 6.33 32.95 17.16
CA GLY A 116 5.88 33.17 18.53
C GLY A 116 6.11 34.59 19.03
N LYS A 117 5.95 35.60 18.17
CA LYS A 117 6.10 37.01 18.55
C LYS A 117 4.80 37.59 19.08
N ALA A 118 4.90 38.57 19.99
CA ALA A 118 3.73 39.33 20.40
C ALA A 118 3.30 40.22 19.23
N VAL A 119 2.01 40.24 18.91
CA VAL A 119 1.50 40.98 17.76
C VAL A 119 0.43 41.98 18.18
N ILE A 120 0.53 43.20 17.65
CA ILE A 120 -0.54 44.19 17.64
C ILE A 120 -0.99 44.40 16.20
N ALA A 121 -2.28 44.26 15.90
CA ALA A 121 -2.80 44.46 14.56
C ALA A 121 -4.13 45.22 14.57
N THR A 122 -4.44 45.90 13.47
CA THR A 122 -5.82 46.31 13.21
C THR A 122 -6.68 45.09 12.85
N PRO A 123 -8.02 45.14 13.03
CA PRO A 123 -8.86 43.96 12.88
C PRO A 123 -9.28 43.72 11.42
N TYR A 124 -8.30 43.54 10.52
CA TYR A 124 -8.52 43.04 9.15
C TYR A 124 -8.81 41.53 9.15
N ARG A 125 -9.49 41.01 8.12
CA ARG A 125 -10.04 39.64 8.10
C ARG A 125 -9.02 38.58 8.56
N TYR A 126 -7.81 38.60 7.98
CA TYR A 126 -6.77 37.63 8.33
C TYR A 126 -6.22 37.80 9.75
N ALA A 127 -6.07 39.03 10.25
CA ALA A 127 -5.63 39.27 11.63
C ALA A 127 -6.67 38.82 12.66
N LYS A 128 -7.97 39.03 12.39
CA LYS A 128 -9.04 38.54 13.27
C LYS A 128 -8.97 37.04 13.46
N GLU A 129 -8.80 36.29 12.37
CA GLU A 129 -8.69 34.83 12.43
C GLU A 129 -7.41 34.39 13.13
N LEU A 130 -6.26 34.95 12.73
CA LEU A 130 -4.98 34.48 13.22
C LEU A 130 -4.72 34.87 14.69
N LEU A 131 -5.20 36.02 15.13
CA LEU A 131 -5.01 36.54 16.49
C LEU A 131 -6.18 36.26 17.44
N ASP A 132 -7.20 35.50 16.99
CA ASP A 132 -8.30 35.04 17.85
C ASP A 132 -7.79 34.26 19.07
N GLU A 133 -8.63 34.05 20.08
CA GLU A 133 -8.27 33.33 21.31
C GLU A 133 -7.03 33.92 22.01
N GLU A 134 -6.94 35.26 22.03
CA GLU A 134 -5.87 36.01 22.71
C GLU A 134 -4.45 35.70 22.19
N ARG A 135 -4.33 35.29 20.91
CA ARG A 135 -3.04 35.04 20.24
C ARG A 135 -2.32 36.32 19.81
N GLY A 136 -2.96 37.48 19.95
CA GLY A 136 -2.40 38.82 19.78
C GLY A 136 -3.39 39.88 20.22
N MET A 137 -3.02 41.15 20.06
CA MET A 137 -3.86 42.30 20.41
C MET A 137 -4.44 42.95 19.16
N LEU A 138 -5.75 43.24 19.18
CA LEU A 138 -6.43 43.97 18.12
C LEU A 138 -6.73 45.41 18.56
N VAL A 139 -6.40 46.38 17.72
CA VAL A 139 -6.63 47.82 17.95
C VAL A 139 -7.51 48.43 16.86
N PRO A 140 -8.36 49.44 17.17
CA PRO A 140 -9.17 50.10 16.14
C PRO A 140 -8.33 50.67 14.99
N PHE A 141 -8.91 50.71 13.78
CA PHE A 141 -8.26 51.33 12.63
C PHE A 141 -8.01 52.82 12.87
N ARG A 142 -6.86 53.31 12.42
CA ARG A 142 -6.49 54.74 12.49
C ARG A 142 -6.45 55.31 13.90
N ASP A 143 -6.12 54.49 14.90
CA ASP A 143 -6.10 54.89 16.31
C ASP A 143 -4.69 54.75 16.91
N SER A 144 -3.91 55.82 16.78
CA SER A 144 -2.54 55.91 17.32
C SER A 144 -2.53 55.81 18.85
N LYS A 145 -3.59 56.24 19.53
CA LYS A 145 -3.69 56.15 21.00
C LYS A 145 -3.87 54.70 21.43
N ALA A 146 -4.78 53.95 20.80
CA ALA A 146 -4.98 52.54 21.10
C ALA A 146 -3.73 51.69 20.81
N ILE A 147 -2.98 52.02 19.75
CA ILE A 147 -1.67 51.41 19.47
C ILE A 147 -0.69 51.68 20.63
N SER A 148 -0.59 52.93 21.08
CA SER A 148 0.28 53.34 22.19
C SER A 148 -0.07 52.62 23.50
N ASP A 149 -1.36 52.60 23.85
CA ASP A 149 -1.89 51.97 25.06
C ASP A 149 -1.55 50.46 25.07
N GLN A 150 -1.65 49.75 23.93
CA GLN A 150 -1.31 48.32 23.83
C GLN A 150 0.19 48.06 23.84
N ILE A 151 1.00 48.92 23.24
CA ILE A 151 2.47 48.80 23.32
C ILE A 151 2.91 48.91 24.79
N LEU A 152 2.46 49.95 25.49
CA LEU A 152 2.79 50.16 26.90
C LEU A 152 2.31 48.97 27.76
N TYR A 153 1.07 48.51 27.55
CA TYR A 153 0.54 47.35 28.27
C TYR A 153 1.44 46.11 28.14
N LEU A 154 1.87 45.77 26.93
CA LEU A 154 2.75 44.60 26.69
C LEU A 154 4.17 44.79 27.25
N LEU A 155 4.69 46.01 27.26
CA LEU A 155 6.00 46.32 27.85
C LEU A 155 5.98 46.31 29.39
N GLU A 156 4.86 46.68 30.00
CA GLU A 156 4.67 46.70 31.45
C GLU A 156 4.29 45.32 32.02
N ASN A 157 3.67 44.46 31.21
CA ASN A 157 3.13 43.16 31.63
C ASN A 157 3.82 41.99 30.90
N GLU A 158 5.07 41.71 31.29
CA GLU A 158 5.90 40.66 30.67
C GLU A 158 5.22 39.28 30.67
N ALA A 159 4.53 38.92 31.76
CA ALA A 159 3.82 37.64 31.87
C ALA A 159 2.70 37.48 30.82
N GLU A 160 1.97 38.55 30.51
CA GLU A 160 0.94 38.51 29.48
C GLU A 160 1.57 38.49 28.08
N ALA A 161 2.64 39.25 27.87
CA ALA A 161 3.40 39.20 26.63
C ALA A 161 3.97 37.79 26.35
N ASP A 162 4.48 37.09 27.37
CA ASP A 162 4.88 35.68 27.30
C ASP A 162 3.69 34.76 26.98
N ALA A 163 2.54 34.98 27.62
CA ALA A 163 1.34 34.18 27.38
C ALA A 163 0.85 34.29 25.93
N ILE A 164 0.78 35.52 25.39
CA ILE A 164 0.43 35.80 24.00
C ILE A 164 1.43 35.13 23.06
N ARG A 165 2.73 35.31 23.29
CA ARG A 165 3.79 34.69 22.49
C ARG A 165 3.68 33.18 22.46
N LYS A 166 3.40 32.56 23.60
CA LYS A 166 3.20 31.12 23.72
C LYS A 166 1.97 30.64 22.97
N ARG A 167 0.82 31.32 23.10
CA ARG A 167 -0.41 31.00 22.36
C ARG A 167 -0.19 31.12 20.85
N ALA A 168 0.44 32.21 20.40
CA ALA A 168 0.82 32.43 19.00
C ALA A 168 1.74 31.32 18.46
N TYR A 169 2.79 30.96 19.21
CA TYR A 169 3.73 29.91 18.82
C TYR A 169 3.04 28.55 18.67
N LEU A 170 2.25 28.15 19.67
CA LEU A 170 1.52 26.87 19.67
C LEU A 170 0.56 26.79 18.49
N TYR A 171 -0.17 27.87 18.19
CA TYR A 171 -1.04 27.91 17.01
C TYR A 171 -0.23 27.83 15.71
N GLY A 172 0.86 28.60 15.62
CA GLY A 172 1.75 28.64 14.46
C GLY A 172 2.37 27.28 14.11
N ARG A 173 2.51 26.36 15.08
CA ARG A 173 2.95 24.97 14.82
C ARG A 173 2.02 24.21 13.87
N ASN A 174 0.74 24.58 13.80
CA ASN A 174 -0.22 23.98 12.87
C ASN A 174 -0.07 24.49 11.43
N MET A 175 0.75 25.52 11.21
CA MET A 175 0.92 26.20 9.92
C MET A 175 2.24 25.84 9.23
N ILE A 176 3.06 24.98 9.85
CA ILE A 176 4.34 24.56 9.26
C ILE A 176 4.11 23.62 8.08
N TRP A 177 5.05 23.64 7.13
CA TRP A 177 4.90 22.88 5.90
C TRP A 177 4.65 21.38 6.08
N PRO A 178 5.32 20.65 7.01
CA PRO A 178 4.99 19.24 7.26
C PRO A 178 3.54 18.99 7.68
N VAL A 179 2.97 19.84 8.55
CA VAL A 179 1.58 19.70 9.01
C VAL A 179 0.59 20.06 7.89
N VAL A 180 0.91 21.09 7.11
CA VAL A 180 0.10 21.47 5.95
C VAL A 180 0.12 20.37 4.90
N ALA A 181 1.29 19.78 4.61
CA ALA A 181 1.43 18.68 3.66
C ALA A 181 0.60 17.45 4.06
N GLU A 182 0.57 17.10 5.35
CA GLU A 182 -0.28 16.02 5.87
C GLU A 182 -1.77 16.30 5.60
N ARG A 183 -2.24 17.54 5.86
CA ARG A 183 -3.64 17.92 5.58
C ARG A 183 -3.99 17.84 4.10
N TYR A 184 -3.05 18.19 3.21
CA TYR A 184 -3.23 17.99 1.77
C TYR A 184 -3.33 16.50 1.43
N TYR A 185 -2.45 15.67 1.98
CA TYR A 185 -2.50 14.22 1.80
C TYR A 185 -3.84 13.64 2.25
N GLU A 186 -4.32 13.99 3.44
CA GLU A 186 -5.65 13.59 3.95
C GLU A 186 -6.78 14.04 3.03
N SER A 187 -6.69 15.24 2.45
CA SER A 187 -7.69 15.74 1.50
C SER A 187 -7.70 14.93 0.20
N PHE A 188 -6.52 14.59 -0.34
CA PHE A 188 -6.40 13.76 -1.54
C PHE A 188 -6.85 12.33 -1.27
N ASP A 189 -6.49 11.74 -0.13
CA ASP A 189 -6.91 10.38 0.23
C ASP A 189 -8.43 10.30 0.43
N ARG A 190 -9.04 11.30 1.08
CA ARG A 190 -10.50 11.40 1.19
C ARG A 190 -11.18 11.52 -0.17
N ALA A 191 -10.68 12.37 -1.07
CA ALA A 191 -11.23 12.51 -2.41
C ALA A 191 -11.14 11.19 -3.20
N ARG A 192 -10.00 10.48 -3.08
CA ARG A 192 -9.78 9.17 -3.68
C ARG A 192 -10.77 8.12 -3.17
N ARG A 193 -11.00 8.06 -1.86
CA ARG A 193 -11.97 7.14 -1.24
C ARG A 193 -13.42 7.48 -1.61
N GLN A 194 -13.79 8.76 -1.62
CA GLN A 194 -15.16 9.22 -1.94
C GLN A 194 -15.51 8.99 -3.41
N HIS A 195 -14.58 9.22 -4.33
CA HIS A 195 -14.78 8.91 -5.75
C HIS A 195 -15.16 7.43 -5.92
N PHE A 196 -14.61 6.53 -5.11
CA PHE A 196 -14.95 5.11 -5.14
C PHE A 196 -16.30 4.78 -4.51
N THR A 197 -16.67 5.39 -3.37
CA THR A 197 -18.00 5.16 -2.77
C THR A 197 -19.11 5.62 -3.70
N ASP A 198 -18.90 6.72 -4.43
CA ASP A 198 -19.88 7.28 -5.35
C ASP A 198 -19.87 6.58 -6.74
N HIS A 199 -18.77 5.92 -7.11
CA HIS A 199 -18.64 5.12 -8.34
C HIS A 199 -18.78 3.62 -8.11
N SER A 200 -19.28 3.21 -6.93
CA SER A 200 -19.70 1.86 -6.54
C SER A 200 -19.29 0.76 -7.53
N LEU A 201 -18.21 0.03 -7.20
CA LEU A 201 -17.87 -1.32 -7.69
C LEU A 201 -18.55 -1.63 -9.03
N VAL A 202 -18.03 -1.08 -10.14
CA VAL A 202 -18.57 -1.17 -11.50
C VAL A 202 -19.92 -1.87 -11.53
N THR A 203 -21.00 -1.10 -11.33
CA THR A 203 -22.37 -1.62 -11.35
C THR A 203 -22.53 -2.57 -12.52
N VAL A 204 -23.10 -3.75 -12.24
CA VAL A 204 -23.42 -4.90 -13.11
C VAL A 204 -23.74 -4.55 -14.57
N ASN A 205 -24.29 -3.36 -14.82
CA ASN A 205 -24.70 -2.83 -16.11
C ASN A 205 -23.57 -2.41 -17.06
N ASN A 206 -22.32 -2.30 -16.59
CA ASN A 206 -21.17 -1.90 -17.44
C ASN A 206 -20.33 -3.09 -17.94
N PHE A 207 -20.64 -4.32 -17.53
CA PHE A 207 -20.05 -5.48 -18.17
C PHE A 207 -20.77 -5.73 -19.49
N PRO A 208 -20.05 -5.72 -20.63
CA PRO A 208 -20.64 -6.08 -21.91
C PRO A 208 -21.34 -7.43 -21.78
N GLU A 209 -22.58 -7.51 -22.27
CA GLU A 209 -23.29 -8.77 -22.37
C GLU A 209 -22.41 -9.82 -23.05
N GLU A 210 -22.27 -10.95 -22.35
CA GLU A 210 -21.65 -12.22 -22.71
C GLU A 210 -21.04 -12.36 -24.10
N GLN A 211 -19.72 -12.49 -24.10
CA GLN A 211 -18.98 -13.16 -25.16
C GLN A 211 -18.35 -14.42 -24.57
N VAL A 212 -18.63 -15.56 -25.22
CA VAL A 212 -17.94 -16.82 -24.97
C VAL A 212 -16.48 -16.64 -25.41
N GLU A 213 -15.58 -16.33 -24.48
CA GLU A 213 -14.16 -16.54 -24.73
C GLU A 213 -13.78 -17.97 -24.35
N GLU A 214 -13.21 -18.72 -25.30
CA GLU A 214 -12.48 -19.93 -24.97
C GLU A 214 -11.37 -19.60 -23.98
N MET A 215 -11.04 -20.54 -23.08
CA MET A 215 -9.90 -20.36 -22.17
C MET A 215 -8.66 -19.92 -22.96
N PRO A 216 -7.94 -18.87 -22.52
CA PRO A 216 -6.86 -18.31 -23.32
C PRO A 216 -5.80 -19.37 -23.62
N GLU A 217 -5.18 -19.21 -24.79
CA GLU A 217 -3.98 -19.97 -25.11
C GLU A 217 -2.88 -19.65 -24.09
N LEU A 218 -2.08 -20.65 -23.78
CA LEU A 218 -0.99 -20.47 -22.82
C LEU A 218 0.11 -19.64 -23.48
N LYS A 219 0.37 -18.45 -22.94
CA LYS A 219 1.46 -17.57 -23.35
C LYS A 219 2.53 -17.54 -22.26
N LEU A 220 3.78 -17.86 -22.62
CA LEU A 220 4.89 -18.01 -21.66
C LEU A 220 5.95 -16.90 -21.79
N ASP A 221 5.77 -15.97 -22.74
CA ASP A 221 6.71 -14.89 -23.08
C ASP A 221 7.15 -14.07 -21.86
N HIS A 222 6.24 -13.83 -20.90
CA HIS A 222 6.54 -13.06 -19.71
C HIS A 222 7.41 -13.84 -18.71
N ILE A 223 7.17 -15.14 -18.51
CA ILE A 223 8.07 -16.00 -17.72
C ILE A 223 9.46 -16.03 -18.35
N GLU A 224 9.54 -16.17 -19.67
CA GLU A 224 10.83 -16.15 -20.38
C GLU A 224 11.58 -14.82 -20.20
N ARG A 225 10.84 -13.71 -20.14
CA ARG A 225 11.41 -12.37 -19.90
C ARG A 225 11.89 -12.19 -18.46
N LEU A 226 11.18 -12.73 -17.48
CA LEU A 226 11.54 -12.66 -16.06
C LEU A 226 12.63 -13.67 -15.66
N THR A 227 13.01 -14.60 -16.53
CA THR A 227 13.97 -15.68 -16.19
C THR A 227 15.32 -15.43 -16.83
N ASP A 228 16.37 -15.43 -16.02
CA ASP A 228 17.76 -15.35 -16.50
C ASP A 228 18.49 -16.70 -16.35
N SER A 229 19.82 -16.67 -16.26
CA SER A 229 20.65 -17.85 -16.01
C SER A 229 20.67 -18.29 -14.55
N THR A 230 20.23 -17.44 -13.63
CA THR A 230 20.22 -17.65 -12.18
C THR A 230 18.86 -18.21 -11.75
N GLY A 231 17.77 -17.55 -12.13
CA GLY A 231 16.42 -17.85 -11.68
C GLY A 231 15.38 -16.88 -12.22
N LEU A 232 14.22 -16.84 -11.57
CA LEU A 232 13.14 -15.90 -11.87
C LEU A 232 13.27 -14.63 -11.02
N PHE A 233 13.25 -13.46 -11.66
CA PHE A 233 13.18 -12.16 -10.97
C PHE A 233 11.84 -12.00 -10.25
N GLN A 234 11.86 -11.43 -9.05
CA GLN A 234 10.65 -11.30 -8.21
C GLN A 234 9.62 -10.33 -8.83
N HIS A 235 10.08 -9.18 -9.32
CA HIS A 235 9.20 -8.08 -9.73
C HIS A 235 9.51 -7.54 -11.13
N ALA A 236 8.54 -6.81 -11.68
CA ALA A 236 8.67 -6.05 -12.92
C ALA A 236 8.13 -4.63 -12.72
N VAL A 237 8.73 -3.66 -13.43
CA VAL A 237 8.12 -2.34 -13.62
C VAL A 237 7.35 -2.40 -14.94
N PHE A 238 6.02 -2.34 -14.86
CA PHE A 238 5.15 -2.79 -15.95
C PHE A 238 5.50 -4.23 -16.37
N SER A 239 5.90 -4.44 -17.62
CA SER A 239 6.28 -5.75 -18.14
C SER A 239 7.80 -5.98 -18.23
N VAL A 240 8.60 -5.04 -17.71
CA VAL A 240 10.08 -5.10 -17.77
C VAL A 240 10.63 -5.59 -16.43
N PRO A 241 11.48 -6.63 -16.38
CA PRO A 241 12.04 -7.14 -15.13
C PRO A 241 12.71 -6.04 -14.30
N ASN A 242 12.41 -5.99 -13.00
CA ASN A 242 13.01 -5.03 -12.08
C ASN A 242 14.26 -5.62 -11.43
N TYR A 243 15.41 -5.32 -12.00
CA TYR A 243 16.69 -5.85 -11.50
C TYR A 243 17.03 -5.38 -10.09
N ASN A 244 16.53 -4.22 -9.63
CA ASN A 244 16.84 -3.72 -8.29
C ASN A 244 16.33 -4.62 -7.15
N GLU A 245 15.39 -5.53 -7.44
CA GLU A 245 14.73 -6.37 -6.44
C GLU A 245 15.19 -7.83 -6.48
N GLY A 246 15.99 -8.21 -7.48
CA GLY A 246 16.62 -9.52 -7.54
C GLY A 246 15.63 -10.68 -7.60
N TYR A 247 15.89 -11.71 -6.79
CA TYR A 247 15.26 -13.02 -6.86
C TYR A 247 14.79 -13.47 -5.49
N THR A 248 13.77 -14.34 -5.48
CA THR A 248 13.31 -15.00 -4.25
C THR A 248 13.13 -16.49 -4.39
N THR A 249 13.32 -17.19 -3.27
CA THR A 249 13.07 -18.64 -3.17
C THR A 249 11.61 -18.98 -3.41
N ASP A 250 10.68 -18.17 -2.92
CA ASP A 250 9.26 -18.45 -3.08
C ASP A 250 8.80 -18.35 -4.54
N ASP A 251 9.26 -17.37 -5.30
CA ASP A 251 8.91 -17.26 -6.73
C ASP A 251 9.60 -18.31 -7.59
N ASN A 252 10.87 -18.63 -7.31
CA ASN A 252 11.54 -19.75 -7.98
C ASN A 252 10.88 -21.10 -7.64
N ALA A 253 10.35 -21.28 -6.43
CA ALA A 253 9.56 -22.45 -6.07
C ALA A 253 8.23 -22.52 -6.84
N ARG A 254 7.47 -21.42 -6.93
CA ARG A 254 6.25 -21.35 -7.75
C ARG A 254 6.54 -21.63 -9.22
N ALA A 255 7.63 -21.06 -9.76
CA ALA A 255 8.06 -21.27 -11.14
C ALA A 255 8.41 -22.74 -11.42
N LEU A 256 9.08 -23.40 -10.47
CA LEU A 256 9.37 -24.84 -10.54
C LEU A 256 8.08 -25.68 -10.58
N ILE A 257 7.07 -25.33 -9.79
CA ILE A 257 5.75 -25.99 -9.85
C ILE A 257 5.15 -25.85 -11.25
N VAL A 258 5.13 -24.63 -11.80
CA VAL A 258 4.61 -24.36 -13.15
C VAL A 258 5.36 -25.18 -14.21
N SER A 259 6.69 -25.19 -14.20
CA SER A 259 7.50 -25.96 -15.15
C SER A 259 7.16 -27.46 -15.12
N VAL A 260 6.96 -28.04 -13.93
CA VAL A 260 6.57 -29.46 -13.80
C VAL A 260 5.13 -29.71 -14.24
N GLN A 261 4.18 -28.81 -13.93
CA GLN A 261 2.81 -28.91 -14.43
C GLN A 261 2.75 -28.85 -15.97
N LEU A 262 3.63 -28.06 -16.58
CA LEU A 262 3.76 -27.95 -18.03
C LEU A 262 4.30 -29.22 -18.68
N GLU A 263 5.22 -29.97 -18.03
CA GLU A 263 5.64 -31.31 -18.50
C GLU A 263 4.47 -32.29 -18.65
N ASP A 264 3.53 -32.26 -17.71
CA ASP A 264 2.37 -33.13 -17.74
C ASP A 264 1.43 -32.76 -18.90
N ILE A 265 1.13 -31.48 -19.06
CA ILE A 265 0.20 -30.99 -20.09
C ILE A 265 0.82 -31.08 -21.49
N SER A 266 2.14 -30.88 -21.64
CA SER A 266 2.85 -30.97 -22.92
C SER A 266 2.82 -32.37 -23.51
N SER A 267 2.82 -33.41 -22.66
CA SER A 267 2.66 -34.80 -23.12
C SER A 267 1.29 -35.09 -23.76
N LEU A 268 0.39 -34.11 -23.75
CA LEU A 268 -1.02 -34.23 -24.13
C LEU A 268 -1.51 -33.14 -25.11
N SER A 269 -0.68 -32.19 -25.57
CA SER A 269 -1.07 -31.11 -26.48
C SER A 269 -0.38 -31.21 -27.84
N LYS A 270 -1.16 -31.16 -28.93
CA LYS A 270 -0.68 -31.20 -30.34
C LYS A 270 -0.53 -29.83 -30.99
N SER A 271 -0.68 -28.72 -30.26
CA SER A 271 -0.52 -27.38 -30.86
C SER A 271 0.96 -27.09 -31.14
N GLU A 272 1.33 -27.00 -32.42
CA GLU A 272 2.70 -26.78 -32.90
C GLU A 272 3.24 -25.39 -32.54
N ALA A 273 2.38 -24.38 -32.36
CA ALA A 273 2.80 -22.99 -32.13
C ALA A 273 3.36 -22.74 -30.71
N ALA A 274 2.95 -23.52 -29.70
CA ALA A 274 3.39 -23.36 -28.31
C ALA A 274 4.58 -24.25 -27.91
N GLN A 275 5.04 -25.14 -28.80
CA GLN A 275 6.10 -26.11 -28.46
C GLN A 275 7.47 -25.50 -28.14
N PRO A 276 7.97 -24.46 -28.84
CA PRO A 276 9.29 -23.91 -28.56
C PRO A 276 9.39 -23.26 -27.17
N ALA A 277 8.42 -22.41 -26.81
CA ALA A 277 8.40 -21.75 -25.50
C ALA A 277 8.21 -22.77 -24.35
N LEU A 278 7.39 -23.79 -24.60
CA LEU A 278 7.17 -24.88 -23.65
C LEU A 278 8.45 -25.67 -23.36
N ALA A 279 9.24 -25.99 -24.38
CA ALA A 279 10.53 -26.66 -24.20
C ALA A 279 11.51 -25.80 -23.39
N ARG A 280 11.53 -24.48 -23.61
CA ARG A 280 12.37 -23.54 -22.84
C ARG A 280 11.95 -23.47 -21.37
N VAL A 281 10.65 -23.37 -21.08
CA VAL A 281 10.17 -23.35 -19.69
C VAL A 281 10.40 -24.68 -18.97
N GLN A 282 10.40 -25.81 -19.70
CA GLN A 282 10.83 -27.10 -19.15
C GLN A 282 12.32 -27.12 -18.84
N GLU A 283 13.17 -26.50 -19.65
CA GLU A 283 14.59 -26.31 -19.35
C GLU A 283 14.77 -25.46 -18.08
N PHE A 284 13.98 -24.41 -17.90
CA PHE A 284 14.03 -23.53 -16.73
C PHE A 284 13.75 -24.25 -15.41
N ALA A 285 13.06 -25.39 -15.41
CA ALA A 285 12.90 -26.19 -14.19
C ALA A 285 14.26 -26.58 -13.57
N HIS A 286 15.30 -26.82 -14.38
CA HIS A 286 16.66 -27.05 -13.85
C HIS A 286 17.22 -25.80 -13.19
N ARG A 287 16.96 -24.61 -13.76
CA ARG A 287 17.42 -23.33 -13.20
C ARG A 287 16.74 -23.04 -11.88
N TYR A 288 15.41 -23.18 -11.82
CA TYR A 288 14.66 -22.95 -10.59
C TYR A 288 15.04 -23.97 -9.50
N LEU A 289 15.23 -25.25 -9.85
CA LEU A 289 15.71 -26.24 -8.89
C LEU A 289 17.16 -25.97 -8.44
N ALA A 290 18.03 -25.54 -9.35
CA ALA A 290 19.39 -25.13 -9.01
C ALA A 290 19.40 -23.90 -8.09
N PHE A 291 18.50 -22.95 -8.31
CA PHE A 291 18.29 -21.81 -7.42
C PHE A 291 17.89 -22.28 -6.02
N LEU A 292 16.87 -23.15 -5.90
CA LEU A 292 16.46 -23.69 -4.59
C LEU A 292 17.59 -24.45 -3.89
N TRP A 293 18.39 -25.21 -4.64
CA TRP A 293 19.56 -25.89 -4.09
C TRP A 293 20.62 -24.91 -3.58
N HIS A 294 20.86 -23.82 -4.30
CA HIS A 294 21.79 -22.78 -3.86
C HIS A 294 21.25 -21.97 -2.67
N ALA A 295 19.93 -21.78 -2.62
CA ALA A 295 19.24 -21.09 -1.54
C ALA A 295 19.28 -21.86 -0.22
N PHE A 296 19.36 -23.20 -0.27
CA PHE A 296 19.38 -24.01 0.93
C PHE A 296 20.68 -23.84 1.71
N ASN A 297 20.56 -23.37 2.94
CA ASN A 297 21.65 -23.28 3.90
C ASN A 297 21.73 -24.60 4.70
N PRO A 298 22.76 -25.44 4.49
CA PRO A 298 22.86 -26.73 5.17
C PRO A 298 23.19 -26.60 6.67
N GLU A 299 23.81 -25.51 7.10
CA GLU A 299 24.13 -25.27 8.51
C GLU A 299 22.85 -24.96 9.31
N GLU A 300 22.03 -24.07 8.76
CA GLU A 300 20.76 -23.65 9.34
C GLU A 300 19.60 -24.62 9.02
N LYS A 301 19.79 -25.53 8.06
CA LYS A 301 18.76 -26.44 7.50
C LYS A 301 17.52 -25.70 6.99
N ARG A 302 17.73 -24.49 6.49
CA ARG A 302 16.69 -23.53 6.08
C ARG A 302 17.04 -22.94 4.72
N PHE A 303 16.04 -22.57 3.94
CA PHE A 303 16.28 -21.77 2.74
C PHE A 303 16.52 -20.31 3.11
N ARG A 304 17.50 -19.68 2.46
CA ARG A 304 17.54 -18.22 2.27
C ARG A 304 16.41 -17.83 1.33
N ASN A 305 15.84 -16.62 1.44
CA ASN A 305 14.81 -16.16 0.50
C ASN A 305 15.38 -15.16 -0.51
N PHE A 306 15.93 -14.05 -0.04
CA PHE A 306 16.29 -12.92 -0.89
C PHE A 306 17.72 -13.00 -1.43
N MET A 307 17.85 -12.90 -2.75
CA MET A 307 19.11 -12.74 -3.47
C MET A 307 19.07 -11.46 -4.30
N ASP A 308 20.07 -10.59 -4.16
CA ASP A 308 20.17 -9.38 -4.97
C ASP A 308 20.58 -9.67 -6.43
N TYR A 309 20.58 -8.62 -7.27
CA TYR A 309 21.00 -8.73 -8.67
C TYR A 309 22.46 -9.14 -8.86
N ASP A 310 23.33 -8.78 -7.90
CA ASP A 310 24.74 -9.16 -7.86
C ASP A 310 24.93 -10.62 -7.41
N ARG A 311 23.83 -11.36 -7.19
CA ARG A 311 23.76 -12.77 -6.80
C ARG A 311 24.33 -13.02 -5.41
N ARG A 312 24.15 -12.05 -4.51
CA ARG A 312 24.49 -12.18 -3.10
C ARG A 312 23.22 -12.45 -2.30
N TRP A 313 23.30 -13.41 -1.40
CA TRP A 313 22.26 -13.64 -0.42
C TRP A 313 22.21 -12.47 0.57
N LEU A 314 21.00 -11.98 0.82
CA LEU A 314 20.77 -10.86 1.75
C LEU A 314 20.48 -11.33 3.19
N GLU A 315 20.35 -12.63 3.39
CA GLU A 315 20.04 -13.26 4.67
C GLU A 315 20.57 -14.69 4.74
N GLU A 316 20.77 -15.22 5.95
CA GLU A 316 21.19 -16.61 6.19
C GLU A 316 20.01 -17.59 6.32
N VAL A 317 18.86 -17.07 6.75
CA VAL A 317 17.61 -17.80 6.96
C VAL A 317 16.47 -16.94 6.44
N GLY A 318 15.75 -17.44 5.44
CA GLY A 318 14.57 -16.78 4.88
C GLY A 318 13.30 -17.03 5.70
N SER A 319 12.19 -16.49 5.22
CA SER A 319 10.88 -16.63 5.86
C SER A 319 10.40 -18.08 5.97
N GLU A 320 9.51 -18.37 6.92
CA GLU A 320 8.84 -19.68 7.00
C GLU A 320 8.10 -19.98 5.68
N ASP A 321 7.43 -18.98 5.12
CA ASP A 321 6.63 -19.09 3.91
C ASP A 321 7.44 -19.53 2.68
N SER A 322 8.64 -18.97 2.48
CA SER A 322 9.51 -19.36 1.35
C SER A 322 9.95 -20.82 1.46
N HIS A 323 10.20 -21.29 2.67
CA HIS A 323 10.56 -22.69 2.93
C HIS A 323 9.38 -23.64 2.71
N GLY A 324 8.18 -23.28 3.17
CA GLY A 324 6.96 -24.04 2.90
C GLY A 324 6.68 -24.17 1.40
N ARG A 325 6.84 -23.08 0.64
CA ARG A 325 6.70 -23.08 -0.82
C ARG A 325 7.78 -23.89 -1.52
N ALA A 326 9.03 -23.83 -1.05
CA ALA A 326 10.11 -24.68 -1.57
C ALA A 326 9.78 -26.17 -1.38
N LEU A 327 9.31 -26.59 -0.20
CA LEU A 327 8.87 -27.97 0.03
C LEU A 327 7.67 -28.38 -0.83
N TRP A 328 6.73 -27.45 -1.07
CA TRP A 328 5.65 -27.68 -2.01
C TRP A 328 6.16 -27.97 -3.43
N ALA A 329 7.11 -27.16 -3.90
CA ALA A 329 7.72 -27.33 -5.21
C ALA A 329 8.48 -28.66 -5.32
N LEU A 330 9.31 -28.99 -4.33
CA LEU A 330 10.09 -30.22 -4.30
C LEU A 330 9.20 -31.47 -4.25
N GLY A 331 8.15 -31.47 -3.42
CA GLY A 331 7.16 -32.54 -3.41
C GLY A 331 6.44 -32.69 -4.75
N THR A 332 6.16 -31.57 -5.43
CA THR A 332 5.55 -31.56 -6.77
C THR A 332 6.47 -32.17 -7.82
N VAL A 333 7.78 -31.82 -7.83
CA VAL A 333 8.78 -32.43 -8.71
C VAL A 333 8.80 -33.94 -8.53
N LEU A 334 8.89 -34.41 -7.28
CA LEU A 334 8.98 -35.84 -6.95
C LEU A 334 7.75 -36.64 -7.36
N ALA A 335 6.58 -36.01 -7.37
CA ALA A 335 5.33 -36.68 -7.72
C ALA A 335 5.00 -36.69 -9.21
N ARG A 336 5.48 -35.69 -9.97
CA ARG A 336 4.97 -35.40 -11.33
C ARG A 336 6.04 -35.37 -12.42
N SER A 337 7.26 -34.92 -12.10
CA SER A 337 8.32 -34.83 -13.11
C SER A 337 8.64 -36.21 -13.69
N LYS A 338 8.98 -36.27 -14.98
CA LYS A 338 9.43 -37.51 -15.64
C LYS A 338 10.96 -37.60 -15.74
N ARG A 339 11.68 -36.58 -15.23
CA ARG A 339 13.13 -36.42 -15.39
C ARG A 339 13.85 -36.86 -14.11
N GLU A 340 14.55 -37.99 -14.19
CA GLU A 340 15.21 -38.62 -13.04
C GLU A 340 16.26 -37.72 -12.36
N SER A 341 16.98 -36.91 -13.13
CA SER A 341 18.01 -36.00 -12.61
C SER A 341 17.45 -34.98 -11.62
N ILE A 342 16.35 -34.31 -11.98
CA ILE A 342 15.71 -33.32 -11.10
C ILE A 342 14.95 -33.97 -9.95
N GLN A 343 14.41 -35.18 -10.15
CA GLN A 343 13.82 -35.96 -9.05
C GLN A 343 14.86 -36.30 -7.98
N GLY A 344 16.04 -36.78 -8.38
CA GLY A 344 17.10 -37.15 -7.43
C GLY A 344 17.59 -35.96 -6.60
N MET A 345 17.78 -34.81 -7.24
CA MET A 345 18.18 -33.57 -6.57
C MET A 345 17.07 -33.03 -5.66
N ALA A 346 15.81 -33.04 -6.12
CA ALA A 346 14.68 -32.61 -5.32
C ALA A 346 14.45 -33.51 -4.10
N GLY A 347 14.69 -34.83 -4.22
CA GLY A 347 14.58 -35.78 -3.12
C GLY A 347 15.54 -35.47 -1.98
N ARG A 348 16.82 -35.24 -2.31
CA ARG A 348 17.83 -34.86 -1.31
C ARG A 348 17.50 -33.55 -0.61
N LEU A 349 17.05 -32.57 -1.38
CA LEU A 349 16.70 -31.25 -0.84
C LEU A 349 15.45 -31.31 0.03
N PHE A 350 14.44 -32.08 -0.37
CA PHE A 350 13.22 -32.29 0.40
C PHE A 350 13.54 -32.97 1.75
N GLU A 351 14.34 -34.04 1.74
CA GLU A 351 14.75 -34.74 2.95
C GLU A 351 15.52 -33.83 3.92
N ALA A 352 16.43 -33.00 3.40
CA ALA A 352 17.21 -32.07 4.22
C ALA A 352 16.36 -30.93 4.81
N ALA A 353 15.39 -30.42 4.07
CA ALA A 353 14.59 -29.26 4.45
C ALA A 353 13.33 -29.61 5.26
N MET A 354 12.78 -30.82 5.12
CA MET A 354 11.52 -31.21 5.75
C MET A 354 11.51 -31.06 7.29
N PRO A 355 12.55 -31.49 8.04
CA PRO A 355 12.50 -31.48 9.51
C PRO A 355 12.23 -30.11 10.12
N ALA A 356 12.75 -29.04 9.50
CA ALA A 356 12.62 -27.68 10.02
C ALA A 356 11.16 -27.22 10.16
N VAL A 357 10.23 -27.75 9.34
CA VAL A 357 8.81 -27.37 9.36
C VAL A 357 8.14 -27.68 10.70
N LEU A 358 8.65 -28.65 11.44
CA LEU A 358 8.12 -29.01 12.75
C LEU A 358 8.35 -27.92 13.81
N ASP A 359 9.28 -27.01 13.59
CA ASP A 359 9.61 -25.92 14.51
C ASP A 359 8.91 -24.59 14.14
N PHE A 360 8.20 -24.53 13.01
CA PHE A 360 7.53 -23.32 12.54
C PHE A 360 6.20 -23.06 13.22
N ILE A 361 5.78 -21.79 13.17
CA ILE A 361 4.53 -21.31 13.76
C ILE A 361 3.50 -20.81 12.75
N SER A 362 3.90 -20.53 11.49
CA SER A 362 3.00 -20.03 10.45
C SER A 362 2.06 -21.13 9.93
N PRO A 363 0.72 -20.95 10.04
CA PRO A 363 -0.25 -21.91 9.52
C PRO A 363 -0.19 -22.06 7.99
N ARG A 364 0.07 -20.96 7.27
CA ARG A 364 0.24 -20.98 5.81
C ARG A 364 1.47 -21.79 5.41
N THR A 365 2.56 -21.65 6.15
CA THR A 365 3.76 -22.47 5.92
C THR A 365 3.47 -23.95 6.14
N TRP A 366 2.75 -24.32 7.21
CA TRP A 366 2.33 -25.70 7.44
C TRP A 366 1.48 -26.22 6.28
N ALA A 367 0.52 -25.43 5.80
CA ALA A 367 -0.32 -25.78 4.66
C ALA A 367 0.50 -26.00 3.37
N PHE A 368 1.41 -25.10 3.01
CA PHE A 368 2.28 -25.28 1.84
C PHE A 368 3.15 -26.54 1.96
N ALA A 369 3.74 -26.77 3.14
CA ALA A 369 4.50 -27.98 3.39
C ALA A 369 3.62 -29.24 3.27
N LEU A 370 2.40 -29.22 3.80
CA LEU A 370 1.43 -30.33 3.70
C LEU A 370 1.03 -30.62 2.24
N LEU A 371 0.87 -29.59 1.39
CA LEU A 371 0.64 -29.78 -0.05
C LEU A 371 1.84 -30.47 -0.71
N GLY A 372 3.07 -30.11 -0.35
CA GLY A 372 4.30 -30.79 -0.77
C GLY A 372 4.40 -32.23 -0.28
N ILE A 373 4.16 -32.45 1.01
CA ILE A 373 4.18 -33.76 1.68
C ILE A 373 3.14 -34.70 1.04
N HIS A 374 1.92 -34.23 0.78
CA HIS A 374 0.91 -35.02 0.10
C HIS A 374 1.41 -35.54 -1.25
N ARG A 375 2.11 -34.70 -2.03
CA ARG A 375 2.71 -35.10 -3.31
C ARG A 375 3.86 -36.09 -3.12
N TYR A 376 4.76 -35.81 -2.18
CA TYR A 376 5.87 -36.69 -1.82
C TYR A 376 5.40 -38.11 -1.45
N LEU A 377 4.40 -38.21 -0.57
CA LEU A 377 3.89 -39.50 -0.07
C LEU A 377 3.18 -40.33 -1.15
N ARG A 378 2.71 -39.72 -2.26
CA ARG A 378 2.23 -40.50 -3.42
C ARG A 378 3.34 -41.30 -4.09
N ARG A 379 4.59 -40.81 -4.03
CA ARG A 379 5.77 -41.50 -4.57
C ARG A 379 6.43 -42.41 -3.53
N TYR A 380 6.41 -42.01 -2.27
CA TYR A 380 7.06 -42.69 -1.14
C TYR A 380 6.07 -42.91 0.03
N PRO A 381 5.04 -43.75 -0.12
CA PRO A 381 3.98 -43.91 0.88
C PRO A 381 4.45 -44.53 2.20
N GLY A 382 5.64 -45.11 2.26
CA GLY A 382 6.19 -45.79 3.43
C GLY A 382 7.13 -44.95 4.29
N ASP A 383 7.38 -43.68 3.97
CA ASP A 383 8.26 -42.82 4.77
C ASP A 383 7.59 -42.43 6.09
N ARG A 384 8.01 -43.10 7.17
CA ARG A 384 7.45 -42.91 8.51
C ARG A 384 7.76 -41.53 9.10
N ALA A 385 8.91 -40.95 8.79
CA ALA A 385 9.28 -39.63 9.32
C ALA A 385 8.37 -38.56 8.71
N VAL A 386 8.17 -38.62 7.39
CA VAL A 386 7.28 -37.69 6.68
C VAL A 386 5.81 -37.89 7.05
N LEU A 387 5.35 -39.13 7.25
CA LEU A 387 3.99 -39.40 7.76
C LEU A 387 3.78 -38.82 9.17
N THR A 388 4.77 -38.96 10.06
CA THR A 388 4.72 -38.39 11.41
C THR A 388 4.64 -36.86 11.35
N ALA A 389 5.44 -36.24 10.47
CA ALA A 389 5.40 -34.81 10.26
C ALA A 389 4.05 -34.35 9.70
N GLN A 390 3.51 -35.05 8.69
CA GLN A 390 2.18 -34.79 8.13
C GLN A 390 1.10 -34.74 9.22
N ASN A 391 1.04 -35.80 10.05
CA ASN A 391 0.06 -35.89 11.12
C ASN A 391 0.24 -34.77 12.15
N THR A 392 1.48 -34.45 12.52
CA THR A 392 1.77 -33.36 13.47
C THR A 392 1.25 -32.01 12.95
N LEU A 393 1.54 -31.68 11.69
CA LEU A 393 1.13 -30.41 11.09
C LEU A 393 -0.38 -30.31 10.89
N VAL A 394 -1.04 -31.41 10.51
CA VAL A 394 -2.51 -31.46 10.38
C VAL A 394 -3.17 -31.26 11.73
N GLN A 395 -2.69 -31.94 12.78
CA GLN A 395 -3.24 -31.78 14.12
C GLN A 395 -3.07 -30.35 14.64
N ARG A 396 -1.96 -29.67 14.30
CA ARG A 396 -1.80 -28.24 14.60
C ARG A 396 -2.84 -27.38 13.89
N LEU A 397 -3.12 -27.61 12.61
CA LEU A 397 -4.16 -26.87 11.87
C LEU A 397 -5.57 -27.13 12.43
N ILE A 398 -5.87 -28.38 12.78
CA ILE A 398 -7.15 -28.76 13.39
C ILE A 398 -7.31 -28.08 14.76
N GLN A 399 -6.29 -28.15 15.62
CA GLN A 399 -6.31 -27.50 16.93
C GLN A 399 -6.49 -25.99 16.78
N LEU A 400 -5.74 -25.37 15.88
CA LEU A 400 -5.82 -23.93 15.61
C LEU A 400 -7.24 -23.52 15.16
N TYR A 401 -7.88 -24.32 14.30
CA TYR A 401 -9.28 -24.14 13.94
C TYR A 401 -10.20 -24.24 15.15
N GLN A 402 -10.09 -25.30 15.94
CA GLN A 402 -10.94 -25.53 17.11
C GLN A 402 -10.82 -24.41 18.16
N ASP A 403 -9.62 -23.88 18.35
CA ASP A 403 -9.34 -22.82 19.32
C ASP A 403 -9.96 -21.46 18.91
N ASN A 404 -10.07 -21.19 17.61
CA ASN A 404 -10.50 -19.89 17.09
C ASN A 404 -11.96 -19.88 16.59
N ARG A 405 -12.51 -21.07 16.26
CA ARG A 405 -13.84 -21.24 15.69
C ARG A 405 -14.93 -20.77 16.65
N THR A 406 -15.82 -19.91 16.16
CA THR A 406 -17.10 -19.57 16.79
C THR A 406 -18.24 -19.77 15.78
N GLU A 407 -19.48 -19.45 16.16
CA GLU A 407 -20.64 -19.56 15.27
C GLU A 407 -20.51 -18.67 14.02
N ASP A 408 -20.02 -17.44 14.20
CA ASP A 408 -19.87 -16.43 13.15
C ASP A 408 -18.44 -16.37 12.55
N TRP A 409 -17.48 -17.03 13.19
CA TRP A 409 -16.08 -17.04 12.79
C TRP A 409 -15.60 -18.47 12.59
N ARG A 410 -15.79 -19.03 11.40
CA ARG A 410 -15.41 -20.41 11.06
C ARG A 410 -14.02 -20.44 10.44
N TRP A 411 -13.04 -19.89 11.15
CA TRP A 411 -11.69 -19.68 10.63
C TRP A 411 -10.59 -20.08 11.63
N PHE A 412 -9.38 -20.27 11.10
CA PHE A 412 -8.23 -20.78 11.84
C PHE A 412 -7.61 -19.75 12.79
N GLU A 413 -7.66 -18.46 12.46
CA GLU A 413 -7.01 -17.41 13.26
C GLU A 413 -7.98 -16.26 13.49
N ASP A 414 -7.65 -15.32 14.37
CA ASP A 414 -8.43 -14.08 14.56
C ASP A 414 -8.33 -13.09 13.37
N SER A 415 -7.66 -13.48 12.28
CA SER A 415 -7.68 -12.74 11.01
C SER A 415 -7.63 -13.66 9.80
N ALA A 416 -8.25 -13.23 8.70
CA ALA A 416 -8.09 -13.83 7.38
C ALA A 416 -7.27 -12.86 6.51
N THR A 417 -6.18 -13.36 5.94
CA THR A 417 -5.10 -12.56 5.34
C THR A 417 -4.88 -12.89 3.87
N TYR A 418 -3.82 -13.64 3.55
CA TYR A 418 -3.40 -14.01 2.20
C TYR A 418 -3.21 -15.53 2.09
N CYS A 419 -3.30 -16.04 0.86
CA CYS A 419 -3.27 -17.47 0.56
C CYS A 419 -4.18 -18.28 1.49
N ASN A 420 -5.28 -17.69 1.97
CA ASN A 420 -6.16 -18.28 2.96
C ASN A 420 -6.67 -19.66 2.52
N PRO A 421 -7.03 -19.89 1.23
CA PRO A 421 -7.54 -21.17 0.78
C PRO A 421 -6.55 -22.34 0.92
N ALA A 422 -5.25 -22.06 1.09
CA ALA A 422 -4.25 -23.12 1.31
C ALA A 422 -4.52 -23.91 2.60
N LEU A 423 -5.02 -23.26 3.67
CA LEU A 423 -5.33 -23.90 4.95
C LEU A 423 -6.41 -24.99 4.80
N PRO A 424 -7.64 -24.68 4.31
CA PRO A 424 -8.63 -25.72 4.06
C PRO A 424 -8.18 -26.72 2.99
N GLN A 425 -7.47 -26.27 1.94
CA GLN A 425 -6.99 -27.19 0.90
C GLN A 425 -6.09 -28.29 1.46
N ALA A 426 -5.17 -27.95 2.37
CA ALA A 426 -4.29 -28.91 3.01
C ALA A 426 -5.07 -29.97 3.79
N LEU A 427 -6.09 -29.55 4.57
CA LEU A 427 -6.97 -30.46 5.31
C LEU A 427 -7.84 -31.33 4.40
N LEU A 428 -8.39 -30.77 3.31
CA LEU A 428 -9.17 -31.53 2.33
C LEU A 428 -8.33 -32.62 1.65
N ARG A 429 -7.10 -32.29 1.26
CA ARG A 429 -6.17 -33.26 0.67
C ARG A 429 -5.77 -34.35 1.65
N TYR A 430 -5.50 -33.97 2.90
CA TYR A 430 -5.20 -34.94 3.95
C TYR A 430 -6.38 -35.86 4.23
N GLY A 431 -7.56 -35.28 4.44
CA GLY A 431 -8.81 -35.99 4.74
C GLY A 431 -9.17 -37.00 3.66
N GLN A 432 -9.07 -36.61 2.40
CA GLN A 432 -9.29 -37.51 1.27
C GLN A 432 -8.26 -38.66 1.20
N SER A 433 -7.00 -38.41 1.51
CA SER A 433 -5.93 -39.42 1.35
C SER A 433 -5.88 -40.42 2.50
N ASN A 434 -6.28 -39.99 3.71
CA ASN A 434 -6.20 -40.78 4.93
C ASN A 434 -7.56 -41.25 5.44
N ASN A 435 -8.66 -40.95 4.73
CA ASN A 435 -10.04 -41.18 5.17
C ASN A 435 -10.33 -40.55 6.54
N ASP A 436 -9.88 -39.31 6.74
CA ASP A 436 -10.13 -38.54 7.95
C ASP A 436 -11.36 -37.63 7.76
N PRO A 437 -12.52 -37.98 8.36
CA PRO A 437 -13.74 -37.20 8.21
C PRO A 437 -13.68 -35.85 8.95
N GLU A 438 -12.92 -35.74 10.04
CA GLU A 438 -12.79 -34.48 10.80
C GLU A 438 -12.02 -33.45 9.98
N ALA A 439 -10.85 -33.83 9.45
CA ALA A 439 -10.06 -32.95 8.58
C ALA A 439 -10.87 -32.53 7.34
N THR A 440 -11.63 -33.46 6.75
CA THR A 440 -12.50 -33.16 5.61
C THR A 440 -13.60 -32.17 5.98
N ALA A 441 -14.26 -32.35 7.12
CA ALA A 441 -15.34 -31.48 7.58
C ALA A 441 -14.83 -30.05 7.87
N ILE A 442 -13.71 -29.92 8.58
CA ILE A 442 -13.09 -28.62 8.87
C ILE A 442 -12.66 -27.93 7.57
N GLY A 443 -12.03 -28.67 6.65
CA GLY A 443 -11.61 -28.14 5.36
C GLY A 443 -12.78 -27.61 4.52
N LEU A 444 -13.93 -28.29 4.55
CA LEU A 444 -15.15 -27.81 3.86
C LEU A 444 -15.78 -26.62 4.57
N GLU A 445 -15.98 -26.69 5.90
CA GLU A 445 -16.63 -25.61 6.69
C GLU A 445 -15.86 -24.29 6.56
N SER A 446 -14.54 -24.34 6.72
CA SER A 446 -13.69 -23.14 6.63
C SER A 446 -13.57 -22.60 5.20
N LEU A 447 -13.52 -23.45 4.17
CA LEU A 447 -13.52 -23.00 2.79
C LEU A 447 -14.87 -22.38 2.38
N THR A 448 -15.99 -22.96 2.84
CA THR A 448 -17.33 -22.40 2.61
C THR A 448 -17.43 -21.02 3.21
N TRP A 449 -17.05 -20.87 4.48
CA TRP A 449 -17.04 -19.57 5.16
C TRP A 449 -16.14 -18.55 4.44
N LEU A 450 -14.93 -18.95 4.03
CA LEU A 450 -14.01 -18.07 3.30
C LEU A 450 -14.61 -17.60 1.97
N VAL A 451 -15.25 -18.51 1.23
CA VAL A 451 -15.92 -18.19 -0.02
C VAL A 451 -17.09 -17.22 0.19
N GLU A 452 -17.83 -17.35 1.30
CA GLU A 452 -18.94 -16.45 1.66
C GLU A 452 -18.46 -15.04 1.98
N ILE A 453 -17.39 -14.88 2.76
CA ILE A 453 -16.86 -13.54 3.09
C ILE A 453 -16.14 -12.86 1.92
N GLN A 454 -15.65 -13.65 0.97
CA GLN A 454 -15.02 -13.17 -0.27
C GLN A 454 -16.04 -13.03 -1.41
N GLN A 455 -17.31 -12.84 -1.10
CA GLN A 455 -18.34 -12.58 -2.10
C GLN A 455 -18.89 -11.16 -2.02
N SER A 456 -19.08 -10.55 -3.18
CA SER A 456 -19.93 -9.36 -3.29
C SER A 456 -21.40 -9.74 -3.08
N GLU A 457 -22.25 -8.75 -2.82
CA GLU A 457 -23.72 -8.94 -2.78
C GLU A 457 -24.27 -9.55 -4.08
N GLN A 458 -23.57 -9.36 -5.20
CA GLN A 458 -23.90 -9.89 -6.53
C GLN A 458 -23.29 -11.29 -6.79
N GLY A 459 -22.59 -11.87 -5.82
CA GLY A 459 -22.02 -13.22 -5.87
C GLY A 459 -20.68 -13.33 -6.58
N TRP A 460 -19.97 -12.21 -6.80
CA TRP A 460 -18.64 -12.22 -7.42
C TRP A 460 -17.55 -12.47 -6.39
N ILE A 461 -16.46 -13.12 -6.80
CA ILE A 461 -15.31 -13.30 -5.93
C ILE A 461 -14.57 -11.97 -5.78
N MET A 462 -14.49 -11.53 -4.53
CA MET A 462 -13.79 -10.35 -4.03
C MET A 462 -12.78 -10.82 -2.99
N PRO A 463 -11.55 -11.17 -3.41
CA PRO A 463 -10.51 -11.61 -2.49
C PRO A 463 -10.28 -10.59 -1.36
N ILE A 464 -9.93 -11.08 -0.17
CA ILE A 464 -9.57 -10.19 0.95
C ILE A 464 -8.38 -9.34 0.54
N GLY A 465 -8.55 -8.02 0.70
CA GLY A 465 -7.55 -7.03 0.40
C GLY A 465 -6.44 -6.97 1.44
N ASN A 466 -5.22 -6.70 0.99
CA ASN A 466 -4.06 -6.63 1.87
C ASN A 466 -3.91 -5.29 2.63
N GLN A 467 -4.74 -4.27 2.35
CA GLN A 467 -4.78 -3.03 3.15
C GLN A 467 -5.64 -3.24 4.39
N GLY A 468 -5.07 -3.93 5.39
CA GLY A 468 -5.71 -4.16 6.70
C GLY A 468 -6.28 -5.56 6.90
N PHE A 469 -6.39 -6.37 5.83
CA PHE A 469 -6.94 -7.73 5.86
C PHE A 469 -8.34 -7.78 6.50
N TYR A 470 -8.83 -8.97 6.86
CA TYR A 470 -10.07 -9.09 7.63
C TYR A 470 -9.77 -9.53 9.05
N GLN A 471 -9.89 -8.59 9.99
CA GLN A 471 -9.76 -8.85 11.43
C GLN A 471 -11.10 -9.27 12.00
N LYS A 472 -11.12 -10.24 12.92
CA LYS A 472 -12.33 -10.71 13.60
C LYS A 472 -13.05 -9.57 14.30
N GLY A 473 -14.32 -9.37 13.95
CA GLY A 473 -15.15 -8.27 14.46
C GLY A 473 -14.91 -6.90 13.81
N GLY A 474 -13.97 -6.80 12.88
CA GLY A 474 -13.72 -5.60 12.06
C GLY A 474 -14.45 -5.63 10.71
N PRO A 475 -14.27 -4.62 9.85
CA PRO A 475 -14.72 -4.67 8.47
C PRO A 475 -13.78 -5.54 7.62
N VAL A 476 -14.33 -6.16 6.56
CA VAL A 476 -13.53 -6.84 5.54
C VAL A 476 -12.82 -5.78 4.69
N SER A 477 -11.50 -5.89 4.55
CA SER A 477 -10.78 -5.11 3.54
C SER A 477 -10.96 -5.75 2.16
N TYR A 478 -11.35 -4.96 1.17
CA TYR A 478 -11.55 -5.42 -0.21
C TYR A 478 -10.41 -5.06 -1.15
N PHE A 479 -9.41 -4.28 -0.69
CA PHE A 479 -8.25 -3.86 -1.48
C PHE A 479 -6.96 -3.83 -0.64
N ASP A 480 -5.77 -4.00 -1.20
CA ASP A 480 -5.54 -4.33 -2.59
C ASP A 480 -5.71 -5.84 -2.80
N GLN A 481 -6.41 -6.24 -3.86
CA GLN A 481 -6.68 -7.65 -4.16
C GLN A 481 -5.49 -8.26 -4.90
N GLN A 482 -5.07 -9.45 -4.49
CA GLN A 482 -3.85 -10.10 -5.00
C GLN A 482 -4.16 -11.39 -5.78
N PRO A 483 -3.52 -11.62 -6.95
CA PRO A 483 -3.63 -12.85 -7.74
C PRO A 483 -3.38 -14.15 -6.98
N VAL A 484 -2.49 -14.14 -5.98
CA VAL A 484 -2.11 -15.35 -5.24
C VAL A 484 -3.24 -15.91 -4.40
N GLU A 485 -4.11 -15.05 -3.87
CA GLU A 485 -5.32 -15.45 -3.17
C GLU A 485 -6.31 -16.12 -4.13
N VAL A 486 -6.46 -15.54 -5.32
CA VAL A 486 -7.33 -16.06 -6.39
C VAL A 486 -6.88 -17.43 -6.86
N TYR A 487 -5.59 -17.61 -7.14
CA TYR A 487 -5.03 -18.92 -7.48
C TYR A 487 -5.28 -19.95 -6.38
N SER A 488 -4.97 -19.59 -5.14
CA SER A 488 -5.18 -20.49 -4.00
C SER A 488 -6.65 -20.91 -3.90
N LEU A 489 -7.58 -19.98 -4.17
CA LEU A 489 -9.01 -20.23 -4.13
C LEU A 489 -9.46 -21.18 -5.25
N VAL A 490 -8.96 -20.99 -6.48
CA VAL A 490 -9.20 -21.91 -7.60
C VAL A 490 -8.74 -23.32 -7.20
N SER A 491 -7.50 -23.46 -6.72
CA SER A 491 -6.91 -24.76 -6.37
C SER A 491 -7.68 -25.46 -5.24
N ALA A 492 -8.02 -24.73 -4.18
CA ALA A 492 -8.79 -25.25 -3.05
C ALA A 492 -10.21 -25.69 -3.45
N CYS A 493 -10.90 -24.90 -4.26
CA CYS A 493 -12.24 -25.23 -4.75
C CYS A 493 -12.22 -26.49 -5.64
N LEU A 494 -11.23 -26.64 -6.53
CA LEU A 494 -11.09 -27.86 -7.32
C LEU A 494 -10.85 -29.10 -6.45
N ASP A 495 -10.16 -28.94 -5.32
CA ASP A 495 -9.94 -30.01 -4.35
C ASP A 495 -11.17 -30.33 -3.51
N ALA A 496 -11.95 -29.32 -3.14
CA ALA A 496 -13.26 -29.51 -2.52
C ALA A 496 -14.22 -30.25 -3.45
N TYR A 497 -14.23 -29.93 -4.76
CA TYR A 497 -14.97 -30.73 -5.76
C TYR A 497 -14.45 -32.17 -5.79
N ARG A 498 -13.13 -32.38 -5.80
CA ARG A 498 -12.57 -33.74 -5.85
C ARG A 498 -12.98 -34.58 -4.63
N ALA A 499 -13.12 -33.95 -3.47
CA ALA A 499 -13.56 -34.58 -2.22
C ALA A 499 -15.07 -34.85 -2.19
N THR A 500 -15.91 -33.91 -2.64
CA THR A 500 -17.38 -33.96 -2.47
C THR A 500 -18.16 -34.39 -3.71
N LYS A 501 -17.60 -34.16 -4.90
CA LYS A 501 -18.28 -34.19 -6.21
C LYS A 501 -19.42 -33.17 -6.36
N ASP A 502 -19.50 -32.18 -5.47
CA ASP A 502 -20.49 -31.10 -5.57
C ASP A 502 -20.00 -30.02 -6.56
N LEU A 503 -20.80 -29.81 -7.61
CA LEU A 503 -20.52 -28.85 -8.67
C LEU A 503 -20.46 -27.40 -8.18
N ILE A 504 -21.01 -27.08 -7.00
CA ILE A 504 -20.88 -25.74 -6.41
C ILE A 504 -19.42 -25.31 -6.34
N TRP A 505 -18.52 -26.21 -5.96
CA TRP A 505 -17.10 -25.93 -5.83
C TRP A 505 -16.43 -25.67 -7.17
N TYR A 506 -16.83 -26.41 -8.21
CA TYR A 506 -16.33 -26.14 -9.55
C TYR A 506 -16.81 -24.76 -10.08
N ASN A 507 -18.05 -24.38 -9.78
CA ASN A 507 -18.56 -23.06 -10.10
C ASN A 507 -17.79 -21.96 -9.36
N ARG A 508 -17.48 -22.15 -8.07
CA ARG A 508 -16.64 -21.22 -7.29
C ARG A 508 -15.23 -21.09 -7.85
N ALA A 509 -14.60 -22.20 -8.25
CA ALA A 509 -13.30 -22.18 -8.92
C ALA A 509 -13.36 -21.38 -10.25
N THR A 510 -14.46 -21.54 -11.00
CA THR A 510 -14.67 -20.82 -12.27
C THR A 510 -14.86 -19.32 -12.01
N GLN A 511 -15.69 -18.93 -11.05
CA GLN A 511 -15.89 -17.52 -10.65
C GLN A 511 -14.57 -16.87 -10.18
N ALA A 512 -13.77 -17.58 -9.38
CA ALA A 512 -12.46 -17.11 -8.98
C ALA A 512 -11.53 -16.93 -10.20
N PHE A 513 -11.53 -17.88 -11.14
CA PHE A 513 -10.72 -17.76 -12.36
C PHE A 513 -11.14 -16.60 -13.26
N GLU A 514 -12.44 -16.28 -13.34
CA GLU A 514 -12.96 -15.15 -14.10
C GLU A 514 -12.49 -13.78 -13.57
N TRP A 515 -12.05 -13.70 -12.31
CA TRP A 515 -11.47 -12.50 -11.71
C TRP A 515 -10.28 -11.95 -12.53
N PHE A 516 -9.45 -12.85 -13.09
CA PHE A 516 -8.31 -12.47 -13.92
C PHE A 516 -8.71 -11.73 -15.21
N PHE A 517 -9.95 -11.92 -15.68
CA PHE A 517 -10.46 -11.40 -16.95
C PHE A 517 -11.40 -10.22 -16.79
N GLY A 518 -11.56 -9.69 -15.57
CA GLY A 518 -12.36 -8.51 -15.31
C GLY A 518 -13.61 -8.77 -14.49
N ARG A 519 -14.00 -10.01 -14.16
CA ARG A 519 -15.08 -10.25 -13.16
C ARG A 519 -14.56 -10.00 -11.73
N ASN A 520 -14.18 -8.76 -11.49
CA ASN A 520 -13.54 -8.27 -10.28
C ASN A 520 -14.06 -6.86 -9.94
N ALA A 521 -13.58 -6.31 -8.83
CA ALA A 521 -14.05 -5.04 -8.27
C ALA A 521 -14.04 -3.84 -9.23
N LEU A 522 -13.14 -3.85 -10.23
CA LEU A 522 -12.90 -2.73 -11.14
C LEU A 522 -13.35 -3.00 -12.57
N GLY A 523 -13.84 -4.21 -12.89
CA GLY A 523 -14.28 -4.53 -14.26
C GLY A 523 -13.17 -4.59 -15.31
N VAL A 524 -11.92 -4.80 -14.89
CA VAL A 524 -10.75 -4.71 -15.77
C VAL A 524 -9.90 -5.98 -15.72
N SER A 525 -9.36 -6.40 -16.87
CA SER A 525 -8.51 -7.59 -16.97
C SER A 525 -7.19 -7.39 -16.22
N VAL A 526 -6.93 -8.28 -15.26
CA VAL A 526 -5.66 -8.35 -14.53
C VAL A 526 -4.64 -9.12 -15.36
N TYR A 527 -5.07 -10.12 -16.13
CA TYR A 527 -4.25 -10.78 -17.14
C TYR A 527 -3.99 -9.87 -18.34
N ASP A 528 -2.74 -9.78 -18.78
CA ASP A 528 -2.33 -9.05 -19.97
C ASP A 528 -2.07 -10.03 -21.14
N LYS A 529 -3.06 -10.12 -22.04
CA LYS A 529 -3.00 -10.96 -23.25
C LYS A 529 -1.82 -10.56 -24.17
N ALA A 530 -1.42 -9.29 -24.18
CA ALA A 530 -0.37 -8.80 -25.07
C ALA A 530 1.00 -9.28 -24.61
N THR A 531 1.29 -9.20 -23.31
CA THR A 531 2.61 -9.57 -22.76
C THR A 531 2.70 -11.04 -22.34
N GLY A 532 1.57 -11.67 -22.02
CA GLY A 532 1.50 -12.97 -21.36
C GLY A 532 1.74 -12.90 -19.85
N GLY A 533 1.87 -11.70 -19.28
CA GLY A 533 2.02 -11.47 -17.84
C GLY A 533 0.67 -11.27 -17.15
N CYS A 534 0.70 -11.17 -15.82
CA CYS A 534 -0.45 -10.82 -15.00
C CYS A 534 -0.06 -9.65 -14.12
N ARG A 535 -0.97 -8.68 -13.97
CA ARG A 535 -0.78 -7.52 -13.13
C ARG A 535 -0.82 -7.89 -11.64
N ASP A 536 -0.06 -7.18 -10.81
CA ASP A 536 0.18 -7.54 -9.41
C ASP A 536 -1.04 -7.44 -8.49
N GLY A 537 -2.07 -6.72 -8.93
CA GLY A 537 -3.32 -6.65 -8.17
C GLY A 537 -4.24 -5.52 -8.59
N LEU A 538 -5.30 -5.38 -7.82
CA LEU A 538 -6.27 -4.29 -7.93
C LEU A 538 -6.13 -3.38 -6.73
N HIS A 539 -5.81 -2.12 -6.99
CA HIS A 539 -6.03 -1.06 -6.01
C HIS A 539 -7.50 -0.66 -5.99
N ILE A 540 -7.90 0.13 -4.99
CA ILE A 540 -9.29 0.61 -4.90
C ILE A 540 -9.75 1.40 -6.14
N ASP A 541 -8.84 2.06 -6.88
CA ASP A 541 -9.17 2.97 -7.97
C ASP A 541 -8.49 2.64 -9.31
N ARG A 542 -7.59 1.65 -9.34
CA ARG A 542 -6.79 1.32 -10.53
C ARG A 542 -6.21 -0.09 -10.47
N LEU A 543 -5.73 -0.55 -11.61
CA LEU A 543 -4.84 -1.71 -11.69
C LEU A 543 -3.45 -1.35 -11.16
N ASN A 544 -2.78 -2.28 -10.50
CA ASN A 544 -1.33 -2.22 -10.37
C ASN A 544 -0.72 -2.63 -11.72
N GLU A 545 -0.07 -1.72 -12.43
CA GLU A 545 0.44 -1.99 -13.79
C GLU A 545 1.66 -2.93 -13.83
N ASN A 546 2.33 -3.15 -12.69
CA ASN A 546 3.46 -4.06 -12.59
C ASN A 546 3.02 -5.51 -12.82
N GLN A 547 3.85 -6.28 -13.51
CA GLN A 547 3.64 -7.69 -13.85
C GLN A 547 4.72 -8.55 -13.21
N GLY A 548 4.68 -8.73 -11.89
CA GLY A 548 5.65 -9.51 -11.13
C GLY A 548 5.56 -11.03 -11.38
N ALA A 549 6.50 -11.75 -10.75
CA ALA A 549 6.54 -13.21 -10.81
C ALA A 549 5.34 -13.86 -10.14
N GLU A 550 5.02 -13.48 -8.90
CA GLU A 550 3.91 -14.08 -8.15
C GLU A 550 2.59 -14.00 -8.94
N SER A 551 2.25 -12.82 -9.45
CA SER A 551 1.01 -12.55 -10.17
C SER A 551 0.93 -13.34 -11.48
N THR A 552 2.01 -13.31 -12.26
CA THR A 552 2.12 -14.06 -13.52
C THR A 552 2.00 -15.56 -13.30
N LEU A 553 2.72 -16.09 -12.30
CA LEU A 553 2.68 -17.51 -11.96
C LEU A 553 1.30 -17.92 -11.40
N SER A 554 0.67 -17.09 -10.58
CA SER A 554 -0.68 -17.37 -10.04
C SER A 554 -1.72 -17.52 -11.16
N PHE A 555 -1.69 -16.65 -12.17
CA PHE A 555 -2.54 -16.79 -13.34
C PHE A 555 -2.27 -18.09 -14.10
N ILE A 556 -0.99 -18.37 -14.39
CA ILE A 556 -0.60 -19.56 -15.15
C ILE A 556 -0.97 -20.84 -14.40
N GLN A 557 -0.70 -20.93 -13.09
CA GLN A 557 -1.11 -22.08 -12.28
C GLN A 557 -2.63 -22.28 -12.31
N SER A 558 -3.40 -21.20 -12.18
CA SER A 558 -4.87 -21.25 -12.30
C SER A 558 -5.32 -21.79 -13.66
N LEU A 559 -4.73 -21.28 -14.75
CA LEU A 559 -5.02 -21.73 -16.12
C LEU A 559 -4.68 -23.22 -16.32
N LEU A 560 -3.53 -23.67 -15.80
CA LEU A 560 -3.09 -25.06 -15.91
C LEU A 560 -4.00 -26.00 -15.11
N GLU A 561 -4.41 -25.62 -13.90
CA GLU A 561 -5.35 -26.40 -13.09
C GLU A 561 -6.73 -26.49 -13.73
N MET A 562 -7.26 -25.37 -14.24
CA MET A 562 -8.54 -25.35 -14.96
C MET A 562 -8.49 -26.23 -16.22
N LYS A 563 -7.42 -26.15 -17.00
CA LYS A 563 -7.20 -27.02 -18.18
C LYS A 563 -7.06 -28.49 -17.80
N GLN A 564 -6.37 -28.79 -16.71
CA GLN A 564 -6.22 -30.16 -16.22
C GLN A 564 -7.59 -30.71 -15.76
N PHE A 565 -8.33 -29.95 -14.97
CA PHE A 565 -9.64 -30.35 -14.46
C PHE A 565 -10.67 -30.55 -15.58
N ALA A 566 -10.69 -29.64 -16.56
CA ALA A 566 -11.52 -29.77 -17.76
C ALA A 566 -11.39 -31.14 -18.43
N ARG A 567 -10.14 -31.62 -18.53
CA ARG A 567 -9.83 -32.93 -19.11
C ARG A 567 -10.28 -34.07 -18.18
N GLU A 568 -10.01 -33.97 -16.88
CA GLU A 568 -10.46 -34.95 -15.87
C GLU A 568 -11.99 -35.13 -15.92
N TYR A 569 -12.72 -34.02 -16.00
CA TYR A 569 -14.18 -34.00 -16.08
C TYR A 569 -14.71 -34.57 -17.41
N GLN A 570 -14.07 -34.24 -18.54
CA GLN A 570 -14.43 -34.79 -19.85
C GLN A 570 -14.25 -36.32 -19.92
N VAL A 571 -13.18 -36.86 -19.31
CA VAL A 571 -12.97 -38.32 -19.23
C VAL A 571 -14.09 -38.98 -18.43
N HIS A 572 -14.48 -38.39 -17.30
CA HIS A 572 -15.57 -38.90 -16.45
C HIS A 572 -16.95 -38.86 -17.13
N ILE A 573 -17.25 -37.81 -17.90
CA ILE A 573 -18.50 -37.70 -18.67
C ILE A 573 -18.54 -38.74 -19.79
N ARG A 574 -17.43 -38.95 -20.51
CA ARG A 574 -17.34 -39.94 -21.60
C ARG A 574 -17.45 -41.38 -21.10
N SER A 575 -16.87 -41.72 -19.95
CA SER A 575 -17.04 -43.05 -19.33
C SER A 575 -18.49 -43.32 -18.90
N ASN A 576 -19.29 -42.27 -18.70
CA ASN A 576 -20.71 -42.36 -18.33
C ASN A 576 -21.68 -42.20 -19.52
N GLY A 577 -21.19 -42.29 -20.76
CA GLY A 577 -22.02 -42.30 -21.97
C GLY A 577 -22.67 -40.96 -22.36
N LYS A 578 -22.27 -39.84 -21.75
CA LYS A 578 -22.80 -38.49 -22.07
C LYS A 578 -21.86 -37.77 -23.06
N LYS A 579 -22.43 -36.95 -23.96
CA LYS A 579 -21.64 -36.05 -24.82
C LYS A 579 -21.09 -34.89 -23.97
N ALA A 580 -19.81 -34.57 -24.15
CA ALA A 580 -19.17 -33.44 -23.49
C ALA A 580 -19.70 -32.11 -24.05
N ALA A 581 -20.11 -31.20 -23.17
CA ALA A 581 -20.13 -29.78 -23.49
C ALA A 581 -18.69 -29.24 -23.46
N PRO A 582 -18.33 -28.22 -24.25
CA PRO A 582 -17.08 -27.49 -24.05
C PRO A 582 -16.99 -26.99 -22.59
N LEU A 583 -15.78 -26.75 -22.09
CA LEU A 583 -15.64 -26.01 -20.83
C LEU A 583 -16.03 -24.58 -21.14
N ILE A 584 -17.28 -24.23 -20.83
CA ILE A 584 -17.86 -22.91 -21.11
C ILE A 584 -17.83 -22.15 -19.79
N LEU A 585 -17.13 -21.01 -19.77
CA LEU A 585 -17.35 -19.98 -18.75
C LEU A 585 -18.84 -19.62 -18.81
N ALA A 586 -19.56 -19.69 -17.67
CA ALA A 586 -21.00 -20.00 -17.57
C ALA A 586 -21.98 -19.31 -18.57
N GLU A 587 -23.02 -20.05 -18.99
CA GLU A 587 -24.15 -19.64 -19.87
C GLU A 587 -25.40 -19.08 -19.11
N ARG A 588 -26.18 -18.25 -19.82
CA ARG A 588 -27.50 -17.63 -19.47
C ARG A 588 -28.61 -18.61 -19.06
N PRO A 589 -29.58 -18.16 -18.23
CA PRO A 589 -30.91 -18.76 -18.18
C PRO A 589 -31.73 -18.40 -19.43
N LYS A 590 -32.45 -19.38 -19.99
CA LYS A 590 -33.43 -19.20 -21.08
C LYS A 590 -34.63 -18.38 -20.60
N ALA A 591 -35.02 -17.37 -21.36
CA ALA A 591 -36.25 -16.60 -21.13
C ALA A 591 -37.51 -17.37 -21.57
N ILE A 592 -38.55 -17.31 -20.73
CA ILE A 592 -39.97 -17.39 -21.12
C ILE A 592 -40.46 -15.97 -21.31
#